data_AF-A0A7K4Q894-F1
#
_entry.id   AF-A0A7K4Q894-F1
#
_cell.length_a   1.000
_cell.length_b   1.000
_cell.length_c   1.000
_cell.angle_alpha   90.00
_cell.angle_beta   90.00
_cell.angle_gamma   90.00
#
_symmetry.space_group_name_H-M   'P 1'
#
loop_
_entity.id
_entity.type
_entity.pdbx_description
1 polymer ?
#
loop_
_entity_poly.entity_id
_entity_poly.type
_entity_poly.pdbx_seq_one_letter_code
_entity_poly.pdbx_strand_id
1 'polypeptide(L)'
;DAVIRPRDRHHRGGDSDEEVTRLVAMAEVAEEELDPFRVLGVEPTATDAELRRAYRRLAVLVHPDKSRDPRAEAAFKVLRAGWERVSSPERRREYQAKQLAQGELARALGAFLGRLQEELRDARDAMGCTRCGGRHRRFQLDRDPRGGRWCGPCGGWHAADEGDLWAESSLMGLKVTYLARMDGHIYDVTEWAGCQRVAISPDSHRVPYHLSFGARTATPAGRQRSVLGGCPGVSPGVSLRV
;
A
#
# COMPACT_ATOMS: atom_id res chain seq x y z
N ASP A 1 20.47 63.79 10.07
CA ASP A 1 19.74 62.65 10.66
C ASP A 1 20.48 61.34 10.45
N ALA A 2 21.16 60.85 11.49
CA ALA A 2 21.72 59.50 11.53
C ALA A 2 20.91 58.69 12.57
N VAL A 3 19.99 57.85 12.09
CA VAL A 3 19.17 56.98 12.94
C VAL A 3 20.00 55.73 13.29
N ILE A 4 20.57 55.72 14.49
CA ILE A 4 21.16 54.52 15.09
C ILE A 4 20.01 53.65 15.60
N ARG A 5 19.74 52.50 14.95
CA ARG A 5 18.82 51.48 15.47
C ARG A 5 19.53 50.62 16.52
N PRO A 6 18.91 50.33 17.68
CA PRO A 6 19.51 49.50 18.71
C PRO A 6 19.55 48.03 18.25
N ARG A 7 20.68 47.35 18.50
CA ARG A 7 20.83 45.90 18.32
C ARG A 7 20.09 45.17 19.45
N ASP A 8 18.98 44.51 19.12
CA ASP A 8 18.26 43.61 20.01
C ASP A 8 19.16 42.46 20.49
N ARG A 9 19.35 42.36 21.81
CA ARG A 9 20.16 41.34 22.50
C ARG A 9 19.34 40.22 23.14
N HIS A 10 18.07 40.01 22.75
CA HIS A 10 17.16 39.08 23.43
C HIS A 10 16.99 37.68 22.78
N HIS A 11 17.74 37.33 21.73
CA HIS A 11 17.49 36.09 20.97
C HIS A 11 18.30 34.86 21.41
N ARG A 12 19.21 34.97 22.39
CA ARG A 12 20.17 33.89 22.71
C ARG A 12 19.64 32.87 23.74
N GLY A 13 18.57 33.20 24.47
CA GLY A 13 18.01 32.35 25.53
C GLY A 13 17.02 31.28 25.04
N GLY A 14 16.19 31.57 24.03
CA GLY A 14 15.19 30.64 23.49
C GLY A 14 15.81 29.46 22.72
N ASP A 15 16.85 29.74 21.94
CA ASP A 15 17.62 28.75 21.15
C ASP A 15 18.24 27.64 22.03
N SER A 16 18.53 27.96 23.31
CA SER A 16 19.14 27.01 24.25
C SER A 16 18.13 26.01 24.84
N ASP A 17 16.92 26.45 25.19
CA ASP A 17 15.90 25.56 25.75
C ASP A 17 15.29 24.63 24.68
N GLU A 18 15.15 25.14 23.45
CA GLU A 18 14.71 24.33 22.30
C GLU A 18 15.70 23.20 21.99
N GLU A 19 17.01 23.47 22.00
CA GLU A 19 18.05 22.46 21.77
C GLU A 19 18.06 21.38 22.86
N VAL A 20 17.89 21.76 24.14
CA VAL A 20 17.77 20.79 25.24
C VAL A 20 16.52 19.93 25.05
N THR A 21 15.38 20.57 24.76
CA THR A 21 14.12 19.87 24.53
C THR A 21 14.22 18.86 23.38
N ARG A 22 14.87 19.24 22.27
CA ARG A 22 15.12 18.37 21.12
C ARG A 22 15.97 17.16 21.49
N LEU A 23 17.05 17.35 22.26
CA LEU A 23 17.91 16.25 22.69
C LEU A 23 17.19 15.31 23.66
N VAL A 24 16.42 15.85 24.61
CA VAL A 24 15.63 15.05 25.56
C VAL A 24 14.56 14.22 24.85
N ALA A 25 13.92 14.77 23.82
CA ALA A 25 12.95 14.02 23.02
C ALA A 25 13.55 12.80 22.31
N MET A 26 14.87 12.79 22.09
CA MET A 26 15.59 11.67 21.48
C MET A 26 16.16 10.69 22.53
N ALA A 27 15.98 10.93 23.83
CA ALA A 27 16.55 10.10 24.90
C ALA A 27 15.95 8.69 25.01
N GLU A 28 14.74 8.49 24.47
CA GLU A 28 14.07 7.19 24.43
C GLU A 28 14.44 6.36 23.18
N VAL A 29 15.10 6.97 22.18
CA VAL A 29 15.52 6.28 20.97
C VAL A 29 16.75 5.43 21.29
N ALA A 30 16.77 4.19 20.80
CA ALA A 30 17.91 3.30 20.94
C ALA A 30 19.17 3.98 20.40
N GLU A 31 20.29 3.87 21.10
CA GLU A 31 21.48 4.62 20.75
C GLU A 31 21.87 4.34 19.30
N GLU A 32 21.83 3.09 18.85
CA GLU A 32 22.15 2.61 17.49
C GLU A 32 21.32 3.25 16.37
N GLU A 33 20.11 3.71 16.68
CA GLU A 33 19.16 4.29 15.75
C GLU A 33 19.24 5.83 15.70
N LEU A 34 20.01 6.45 16.60
CA LEU A 34 20.19 7.91 16.62
C LEU A 34 20.93 8.40 15.39
N ASP A 35 20.30 9.31 14.66
CA ASP A 35 20.93 10.08 13.59
C ASP A 35 21.88 11.14 14.19
N PRO A 36 23.21 10.99 14.01
CA PRO A 36 24.21 11.91 14.57
C PRO A 36 24.05 13.36 14.10
N PHE A 37 23.61 13.57 12.86
CA PHE A 37 23.48 14.91 12.29
C PHE A 37 22.27 15.63 12.89
N ARG A 38 21.15 14.90 13.05
CA ARG A 38 19.99 15.39 13.80
C ARG A 38 20.35 15.65 15.26
N VAL A 39 21.04 14.75 15.94
CA VAL A 39 21.49 14.95 17.34
C VAL A 39 22.31 16.24 17.46
N LEU A 40 23.25 16.48 16.56
CA LEU A 40 24.10 17.67 16.57
C LEU A 40 23.40 18.94 16.04
N GLY A 41 22.19 18.83 15.48
CA GLY A 41 21.46 19.95 14.90
C GLY A 41 22.16 20.52 13.66
N VAL A 42 22.71 19.67 12.81
CA VAL A 42 23.43 20.06 11.58
C VAL A 42 22.93 19.27 10.37
N GLU A 43 23.19 19.79 9.18
CA GLU A 43 22.90 19.09 7.93
C GLU A 43 23.76 17.83 7.73
N PRO A 44 23.27 16.79 7.03
CA PRO A 44 24.06 15.61 6.68
C PRO A 44 25.32 15.92 5.85
N THR A 45 25.35 17.08 5.20
CA THR A 45 26.46 17.61 4.41
C THR A 45 27.46 18.43 5.23
N ALA A 46 27.26 18.56 6.54
CA ALA A 46 28.10 19.37 7.41
C ALA A 46 29.57 18.92 7.40
N THR A 47 30.46 19.92 7.43
CA THR A 47 31.90 19.74 7.49
C THR A 47 32.36 19.28 8.88
N ASP A 48 33.58 18.74 8.97
CA ASP A 48 34.18 18.35 10.25
C ASP A 48 34.26 19.52 11.25
N ALA A 49 34.56 20.72 10.75
CA ALA A 49 34.63 21.92 11.56
C ALA A 49 33.26 22.29 12.15
N GLU A 50 32.18 22.16 11.37
CA GLU A 50 30.80 22.44 11.80
C GLU A 50 30.32 21.42 12.82
N LEU A 51 30.58 20.12 12.60
CA LEU A 51 30.25 19.05 13.54
C LEU A 51 30.94 19.27 14.90
N ARG A 52 32.25 19.54 14.89
CA ARG A 52 33.01 19.84 16.12
C ARG A 52 32.51 21.10 16.82
N ARG A 53 32.13 22.13 16.05
CA ARG A 53 31.60 23.39 16.59
C ARG A 53 30.24 23.17 17.25
N ALA A 54 29.34 22.44 16.60
CA ALA A 54 28.03 22.10 17.11
C ALA A 54 28.13 21.26 18.39
N TYR A 55 28.98 20.22 18.39
CA TYR A 55 29.22 19.40 19.58
C TYR A 55 29.72 20.24 20.76
N ARG A 56 30.71 21.11 20.56
CA ARG A 56 31.21 21.98 21.65
C ARG A 56 30.14 22.93 22.19
N ARG A 57 29.30 23.49 21.31
CA ARG A 57 28.19 24.37 21.71
C ARG A 57 27.20 23.62 22.59
N LEU A 58 26.74 22.47 22.12
CA LEU A 58 25.75 21.64 22.82
C LEU A 58 26.34 21.06 24.11
N ALA A 59 27.59 20.60 24.11
CA ALA A 59 28.23 20.02 25.29
C ALA A 59 28.34 21.01 26.45
N VAL A 60 28.51 22.30 26.17
CA VAL A 60 28.50 23.35 27.22
C VAL A 60 27.08 23.59 27.74
N LEU A 61 26.09 23.56 26.84
CA LEU A 61 24.67 23.77 27.16
C LEU A 61 24.10 22.66 28.05
N VAL A 62 24.44 21.40 27.76
CA VAL A 62 23.91 20.21 28.46
C VAL A 62 24.91 19.59 29.43
N HIS A 63 25.98 20.28 29.81
CA HIS A 63 26.95 19.73 30.76
C HIS A 63 26.32 19.55 32.16
N PRO A 64 26.40 18.37 32.81
CA PRO A 64 25.79 18.13 34.11
C PRO A 64 26.28 19.10 35.20
N ASP A 65 27.57 19.45 35.19
CA ASP A 65 28.13 20.38 36.19
C ASP A 65 27.87 21.87 35.92
N LYS A 66 27.56 22.25 34.67
CA LYS A 66 27.45 23.68 34.28
C LYS A 66 26.02 24.10 34.01
N SER A 67 25.17 23.16 33.62
CA SER A 67 23.75 23.40 33.37
C SER A 67 22.97 23.32 34.67
N ARG A 68 21.94 24.15 34.79
CA ARG A 68 20.97 24.12 35.90
C ARG A 68 19.71 23.34 35.54
N ASP A 69 19.63 22.82 34.32
CA ASP A 69 18.47 22.09 33.82
C ASP A 69 18.51 20.64 34.33
N PRO A 70 17.47 20.15 35.04
CA PRO A 70 17.42 18.76 35.50
C PRO A 70 17.43 17.74 34.36
N ARG A 71 17.10 18.16 33.13
CA ARG A 71 17.10 17.31 31.92
C ARG A 71 18.47 17.22 31.25
N ALA A 72 19.48 17.97 31.74
CA ALA A 72 20.79 18.08 31.11
C ALA A 72 21.50 16.72 30.98
N GLU A 73 21.37 15.84 31.97
CA GLU A 73 22.01 14.52 31.94
C GLU A 73 21.47 13.63 30.81
N ALA A 74 20.14 13.57 30.65
CA ALA A 74 19.50 12.84 29.57
C ALA A 74 19.90 13.41 28.20
N ALA A 75 19.90 14.74 28.06
CA ALA A 75 20.32 15.41 26.83
C ALA A 75 21.81 15.17 26.51
N PHE A 76 22.68 15.15 27.52
CA PHE A 76 24.11 14.87 27.38
C PHE A 76 24.38 13.44 26.93
N LYS A 77 23.60 12.46 27.44
CA LYS A 77 23.69 11.06 27.00
C LYS A 77 23.44 10.95 25.49
N VAL A 78 22.35 11.56 25.00
CA VAL A 78 22.00 11.58 23.57
C VAL A 78 23.10 12.26 22.75
N LEU A 79 23.56 13.43 23.20
CA LEU A 79 24.62 14.18 22.52
C LEU A 79 25.91 13.36 22.38
N ARG A 80 26.31 12.65 23.45
CA ARG A 80 27.49 11.78 23.44
C ARG A 80 27.32 10.63 22.45
N ALA A 81 26.18 9.94 22.48
CA ALA A 81 25.90 8.82 21.58
C ALA A 81 25.92 9.25 20.10
N GLY A 82 25.31 10.40 19.77
CA GLY A 82 25.38 10.97 18.42
C GLY A 82 26.81 11.33 18.02
N TRP A 83 27.55 12.04 18.88
CA TRP A 83 28.92 12.46 18.60
C TRP A 83 29.85 11.27 18.32
N GLU A 84 29.73 10.19 19.11
CA GLU A 84 30.61 9.02 19.00
C GLU A 84 30.63 8.42 17.58
N ARG A 85 29.49 8.47 16.86
CA ARG A 85 29.36 7.95 15.49
C ARG A 85 30.05 8.78 14.42
N VAL A 86 30.25 10.08 14.66
CA VAL A 86 30.78 11.01 13.66
C VAL A 86 32.01 11.78 14.13
N SER A 87 32.55 11.39 15.29
CA SER A 87 33.65 12.06 16.00
C SER A 87 34.97 12.06 15.23
N SER A 88 35.20 11.03 14.39
CA SER A 88 36.36 10.94 13.52
C SER A 88 35.94 10.83 12.04
N PRO A 89 36.82 11.22 11.11
CA PRO A 89 36.57 11.04 9.67
C PRO A 89 36.28 9.58 9.30
N GLU A 90 36.97 8.63 9.93
CA GLU A 90 36.80 7.19 9.70
C GLU A 90 35.41 6.72 10.15
N ARG A 91 35.01 7.06 11.38
CA ARG A 91 33.68 6.69 11.91
C ARG A 91 32.55 7.30 11.09
N ARG A 92 32.73 8.53 10.61
CA ARG A 92 31.77 9.18 9.72
C ARG A 92 31.64 8.45 8.38
N ARG A 93 32.76 8.05 7.78
CA ARG A 93 32.75 7.26 6.54
C ARG A 93 32.05 5.92 6.74
N GLU A 94 32.33 5.23 7.84
CA GLU A 94 31.64 3.98 8.18
C GLU A 94 30.14 4.17 8.39
N TYR A 95 29.74 5.23 9.11
CA TYR A 95 28.33 5.57 9.30
C TYR A 95 27.63 5.84 7.96
N GLN A 96 28.21 6.70 7.12
CA GLN A 96 27.66 7.02 5.81
C GLN A 96 27.58 5.80 4.89
N ALA A 97 28.60 4.94 4.89
CA ALA A 97 28.60 3.70 4.12
C ALA A 97 27.48 2.74 4.57
N LYS A 98 27.30 2.58 5.89
CA LYS A 98 26.20 1.78 6.46
C LYS A 98 24.83 2.32 6.05
N GLN A 99 24.63 3.63 6.15
CA GLN A 99 23.38 4.28 5.75
C GLN A 99 23.08 4.09 4.25
N LEU A 100 24.10 4.23 3.40
CA LEU A 100 23.95 4.02 1.96
C LEU A 100 23.55 2.56 1.65
N ALA A 101 24.24 1.59 2.27
CA ALA A 101 23.96 0.17 2.10
C ALA A 101 22.56 -0.21 2.60
N GLN A 102 22.14 0.31 3.76
CA GLN A 102 20.78 0.11 4.29
C GLN A 102 19.72 0.70 3.34
N GLY A 103 19.97 1.90 2.80
CA GLY A 103 19.07 2.53 1.83
C GLY A 103 18.96 1.76 0.50
N GLU A 104 20.05 1.16 0.03
CA GLU A 104 20.06 0.29 -1.15
C GLU A 104 19.26 -0.99 -0.93
N LEU A 105 19.47 -1.65 0.22
CA LEU A 105 18.72 -2.85 0.58
C LEU A 105 17.21 -2.56 0.69
N ALA A 106 16.84 -1.47 1.37
CA ALA A 106 15.43 -1.07 1.52
C ALA A 106 14.76 -0.83 0.15
N ARG A 107 15.47 -0.14 -0.77
CA ARG A 107 14.97 0.06 -2.15
C ARG A 107 14.83 -1.26 -2.90
N ALA A 108 15.79 -2.16 -2.80
CA ALA A 108 15.75 -3.45 -3.46
C ALA A 108 14.58 -4.32 -2.96
N LEU A 109 14.37 -4.36 -1.64
CA LEU A 109 13.25 -5.06 -1.03
C LEU A 109 11.90 -4.44 -1.44
N GLY A 110 11.79 -3.11 -1.41
CA GLY A 110 10.59 -2.40 -1.86
C GLY A 110 10.24 -2.71 -3.31
N ALA A 111 11.24 -2.70 -4.21
CA ALA A 111 11.03 -3.05 -5.62
C ALA A 111 10.62 -4.51 -5.81
N PHE A 112 11.16 -5.43 -5.01
CA PHE A 112 10.79 -6.84 -5.04
C PHE A 112 9.34 -7.08 -4.59
N LEU A 113 8.96 -6.51 -3.44
CA LEU A 113 7.59 -6.62 -2.92
C LEU A 113 6.57 -5.99 -3.86
N GLY A 114 6.91 -4.86 -4.50
CA GLY A 114 6.08 -4.23 -5.52
C GLY A 114 5.78 -5.16 -6.71
N ARG A 115 6.80 -5.83 -7.25
CA ARG A 115 6.61 -6.81 -8.34
C ARG A 115 5.75 -7.99 -7.93
N LEU A 116 5.98 -8.54 -6.73
CA LEU A 116 5.15 -9.63 -6.21
C LEU A 116 3.67 -9.21 -6.07
N GLN A 117 3.41 -8.00 -5.58
CA GLN A 117 2.06 -7.48 -5.44
C GLN A 117 1.38 -7.29 -6.80
N GLU A 118 2.12 -6.82 -7.80
CA GLU A 118 1.64 -6.69 -9.17
C GLU A 118 1.33 -8.06 -9.80
N GLU A 119 2.22 -9.05 -9.64
CA GLU A 119 1.99 -10.43 -10.11
C GLU A 119 0.77 -11.07 -9.45
N LEU A 120 0.60 -10.89 -8.13
CA LEU A 120 -0.57 -11.38 -7.41
C LEU A 120 -1.86 -10.72 -7.90
N ARG A 121 -1.82 -9.41 -8.18
CA ARG A 121 -2.94 -8.67 -8.75
C ARG A 121 -3.27 -9.17 -10.15
N ASP A 122 -2.28 -9.36 -11.02
CA ASP A 122 -2.48 -9.86 -12.38
C ASP A 122 -3.01 -11.30 -12.38
N ALA A 123 -2.54 -12.14 -11.44
CA ALA A 123 -3.09 -13.46 -11.22
C ALA A 123 -4.57 -13.38 -10.80
N ARG A 124 -4.94 -12.51 -9.85
CA ARG A 124 -6.33 -12.29 -9.45
C ARG A 124 -7.17 -11.76 -10.61
N ASP A 125 -6.64 -10.86 -11.40
CA ASP A 125 -7.33 -10.21 -12.51
C ASP A 125 -7.29 -11.07 -13.79
N ALA A 126 -7.01 -12.37 -13.66
CA ALA A 126 -7.04 -13.34 -14.75
C ALA A 126 -7.81 -14.61 -14.40
N MET A 127 -8.50 -15.18 -15.38
CA MET A 127 -9.28 -16.42 -15.27
C MET A 127 -8.61 -17.56 -16.01
N GLY A 128 -8.65 -18.77 -15.42
CA GLY A 128 -8.17 -19.99 -16.07
C GLY A 128 -9.03 -20.39 -17.26
N CYS A 129 -8.40 -20.91 -18.31
CA CYS A 129 -9.08 -21.36 -19.51
C CYS A 129 -8.87 -22.85 -19.74
N THR A 130 -9.93 -23.64 -19.65
CA THR A 130 -9.87 -25.09 -19.90
C THR A 130 -9.64 -25.44 -21.36
N ARG A 131 -9.88 -24.51 -22.30
CA ARG A 131 -9.71 -24.75 -23.73
C ARG A 131 -8.26 -24.58 -24.20
N CYS A 132 -7.61 -23.47 -23.84
CA CYS A 132 -6.22 -23.21 -24.25
C CYS A 132 -5.19 -23.59 -23.17
N GLY A 133 -5.63 -23.89 -21.94
CA GLY A 133 -4.76 -24.14 -20.78
C GLY A 133 -4.12 -22.88 -20.18
N GLY A 134 -4.30 -21.72 -20.81
CA GLY A 134 -3.75 -20.43 -20.37
C GLY A 134 -4.66 -19.66 -19.43
N ARG A 135 -4.32 -18.39 -19.20
CA ARG A 135 -5.12 -17.43 -18.42
C ARG A 135 -5.55 -16.26 -19.31
N HIS A 136 -6.76 -15.77 -19.12
CA HIS A 136 -7.30 -14.59 -19.82
C HIS A 136 -7.61 -13.49 -18.82
N ARG A 137 -7.35 -12.25 -19.19
CA ARG A 137 -7.60 -11.12 -18.30
C ARG A 137 -9.11 -10.91 -18.11
N ARG A 138 -9.50 -10.56 -16.88
CA ARG A 138 -10.83 -10.06 -16.52
C ARG A 138 -10.72 -8.60 -16.10
N PHE A 139 -11.68 -7.77 -16.49
CA PHE A 139 -11.68 -6.36 -16.15
C PHE A 139 -12.84 -6.04 -15.22
N GLN A 140 -12.54 -5.62 -13.99
CA GLN A 140 -13.58 -5.23 -13.04
C GLN A 140 -14.33 -4.00 -13.54
N LEU A 141 -15.65 -4.05 -13.50
CA LEU A 141 -16.53 -2.95 -13.85
C LEU A 141 -17.07 -2.29 -12.57
N ASP A 142 -17.24 -0.98 -12.62
CA ASP A 142 -17.94 -0.23 -11.58
C ASP A 142 -19.46 -0.35 -11.79
N ARG A 143 -20.01 -1.49 -11.37
CA ARG A 143 -21.42 -1.83 -11.54
C ARG A 143 -21.93 -2.57 -10.31
N ASP A 144 -23.01 -2.08 -9.72
CA ASP A 144 -23.65 -2.74 -8.57
C ASP A 144 -24.27 -4.07 -9.00
N PRO A 145 -23.89 -5.21 -8.38
CA PRO A 145 -24.51 -6.50 -8.63
C PRO A 145 -26.03 -6.54 -8.48
N ARG A 146 -26.63 -5.70 -7.61
CA ARG A 146 -28.09 -5.70 -7.37
C ARG A 146 -28.91 -5.24 -8.58
N GLY A 147 -28.32 -4.41 -9.43
CA GLY A 147 -28.87 -3.96 -10.72
C GLY A 147 -27.90 -4.28 -11.85
N GLY A 148 -27.23 -5.43 -11.75
CA GLY A 148 -26.03 -5.75 -12.48
C GLY A 148 -26.22 -6.41 -13.84
N ARG A 149 -27.44 -6.74 -14.27
CA ARG A 149 -27.71 -7.43 -15.54
C ARG A 149 -28.85 -6.78 -16.31
N TRP A 150 -28.62 -6.37 -17.55
CA TRP A 150 -29.68 -5.88 -18.41
C TRP A 150 -30.49 -7.04 -19.03
N CYS A 151 -31.81 -6.88 -19.09
CA CYS A 151 -32.72 -7.83 -19.72
C CYS A 151 -33.58 -7.11 -20.77
N GLY A 152 -33.38 -7.46 -22.03
CA GLY A 152 -34.14 -6.92 -23.15
C GLY A 152 -35.64 -7.23 -23.06
N PRO A 153 -36.06 -8.49 -22.81
CA PRO A 153 -37.48 -8.84 -22.67
C PRO A 153 -38.23 -8.10 -21.55
N CYS A 154 -37.54 -7.78 -20.45
CA CYS A 154 -38.14 -7.05 -19.33
C CYS A 154 -38.00 -5.52 -19.46
N GLY A 155 -37.10 -5.05 -20.32
CA GLY A 155 -36.76 -3.63 -20.44
C GLY A 155 -36.14 -3.05 -19.16
N GLY A 156 -35.40 -3.85 -18.39
CA GLY A 156 -34.94 -3.47 -17.05
C GLY A 156 -33.71 -4.21 -16.55
N TRP A 157 -33.19 -3.75 -15.41
CA TRP A 157 -32.01 -4.31 -14.76
C TRP A 157 -32.39 -5.31 -13.66
N HIS A 158 -31.67 -6.41 -13.61
CA HIS A 158 -31.84 -7.48 -12.63
C HIS A 158 -30.57 -7.67 -11.80
N ALA A 159 -30.73 -8.28 -10.63
CA ALA A 159 -29.60 -8.69 -9.80
C ALA A 159 -28.78 -9.80 -10.46
N ALA A 160 -27.46 -9.71 -10.36
CA ALA A 160 -26.50 -10.73 -10.74
C ALA A 160 -26.05 -11.52 -9.50
N ASP A 161 -26.35 -12.82 -9.49
CA ASP A 161 -25.97 -13.74 -8.42
C ASP A 161 -24.51 -14.20 -8.58
N GLU A 162 -23.89 -14.69 -7.49
CA GLU A 162 -22.49 -15.18 -7.54
C GLU A 162 -22.35 -16.27 -8.59
N GLY A 163 -21.37 -16.15 -9.48
CA GLY A 163 -21.13 -17.13 -10.53
C GLY A 163 -21.96 -16.92 -11.80
N ASP A 164 -22.90 -15.97 -11.84
CA ASP A 164 -23.66 -15.67 -13.06
C ASP A 164 -22.73 -15.28 -14.21
N LEU A 165 -22.94 -15.88 -15.39
CA LEU A 165 -22.30 -15.50 -16.65
C LEU A 165 -23.38 -15.18 -17.69
N TRP A 166 -23.37 -13.96 -18.22
CA TRP A 166 -24.32 -13.48 -19.21
C TRP A 166 -23.63 -12.69 -20.33
N ALA A 167 -24.40 -12.30 -21.34
CA ALA A 167 -23.94 -11.47 -22.44
C ALA A 167 -24.86 -10.28 -22.64
N GLU A 168 -24.29 -9.12 -22.96
CA GLU A 168 -25.02 -7.89 -23.26
C GLU A 168 -24.67 -7.39 -24.65
N SER A 169 -25.67 -6.92 -25.39
CA SER A 169 -25.45 -6.32 -26.70
C SER A 169 -25.31 -4.81 -26.58
N SER A 170 -24.37 -4.26 -27.35
CA SER A 170 -24.15 -2.82 -27.47
C SER A 170 -23.97 -2.46 -28.95
N LEU A 171 -24.00 -1.16 -29.26
CA LEU A 171 -23.86 -0.66 -30.64
C LEU A 171 -24.87 -1.30 -31.60
N MET A 172 -26.16 -1.30 -31.22
CA MET A 172 -27.24 -1.91 -32.02
C MET A 172 -26.97 -3.39 -32.38
N GLY A 173 -26.36 -4.15 -31.46
CA GLY A 173 -26.07 -5.58 -31.65
C GLY A 173 -24.73 -5.90 -32.32
N LEU A 174 -23.96 -4.88 -32.71
CA LEU A 174 -22.66 -5.09 -33.37
C LEU A 174 -21.57 -5.58 -32.41
N LYS A 175 -21.71 -5.32 -31.11
CA LYS A 175 -20.75 -5.75 -30.10
C LYS A 175 -21.46 -6.50 -28.98
N VAL A 176 -21.06 -7.75 -28.77
CA VAL A 176 -21.48 -8.59 -27.64
C VAL A 176 -20.37 -8.58 -26.60
N THR A 177 -20.71 -8.20 -25.37
CA THR A 177 -19.80 -8.19 -24.22
C THR A 177 -20.24 -9.30 -23.27
N TYR A 178 -19.31 -10.15 -22.84
CA TYR A 178 -19.60 -11.19 -21.86
C TYR A 178 -19.22 -10.70 -20.47
N LEU A 179 -20.15 -10.85 -19.54
CA LEU A 179 -20.04 -10.35 -18.17
C LEU A 179 -20.23 -11.48 -17.18
N ALA A 180 -19.47 -11.43 -16.09
CA ALA A 180 -19.58 -12.42 -15.01
C ALA A 180 -19.52 -11.76 -13.63
N ARG A 181 -20.30 -12.28 -12.68
CA ARG A 181 -20.27 -11.84 -11.29
C ARG A 181 -19.41 -12.81 -10.47
N MET A 182 -18.30 -12.30 -9.93
CA MET A 182 -17.29 -13.06 -9.20
C MET A 182 -16.74 -12.22 -8.05
N ASP A 183 -16.37 -12.83 -6.93
CA ASP A 183 -15.73 -12.14 -5.80
C ASP A 183 -16.51 -10.87 -5.37
N GLY A 184 -17.84 -10.91 -5.49
CA GLY A 184 -18.71 -9.76 -5.18
C GLY A 184 -18.81 -8.66 -6.22
N HIS A 185 -18.06 -8.72 -7.33
CA HIS A 185 -17.99 -7.67 -8.36
C HIS A 185 -18.38 -8.21 -9.74
N ILE A 186 -18.66 -7.30 -10.69
CA ILE A 186 -18.95 -7.65 -12.09
C ILE A 186 -17.69 -7.42 -12.92
N TYR A 187 -17.39 -8.36 -13.80
CA TYR A 187 -16.22 -8.31 -14.67
C TYR A 187 -16.61 -8.46 -16.14
N ASP A 188 -15.91 -7.73 -17.02
CA ASP A 188 -15.83 -8.07 -18.44
C ASP A 188 -14.88 -9.25 -18.63
N VAL A 189 -15.41 -10.31 -19.22
CA VAL A 189 -14.74 -11.58 -19.47
C VAL A 189 -14.83 -11.98 -20.95
N THR A 190 -15.06 -11.01 -21.84
CA THR A 190 -15.27 -11.21 -23.29
C THR A 190 -14.13 -11.98 -23.94
N GLU A 191 -12.88 -11.69 -23.59
CA GLU A 191 -11.70 -12.39 -24.11
C GLU A 191 -11.72 -13.88 -23.71
N TRP A 192 -11.97 -14.16 -22.43
CA TRP A 192 -12.05 -15.51 -21.90
C TRP A 192 -13.23 -16.29 -22.51
N ALA A 193 -14.40 -15.67 -22.61
CA ALA A 193 -15.61 -16.29 -23.17
C ALA A 193 -15.43 -16.62 -24.65
N GLY A 194 -14.82 -15.71 -25.42
CA GLY A 194 -14.46 -15.93 -26.82
C GLY A 194 -13.47 -17.08 -26.97
N CYS A 195 -12.46 -17.15 -26.10
CA CYS A 195 -11.54 -18.28 -26.09
C CYS A 195 -12.26 -19.58 -25.75
N GLN A 196 -13.07 -19.65 -24.71
CA GLN A 196 -13.86 -20.85 -24.35
C GLN A 196 -14.94 -21.21 -25.40
N ARG A 197 -15.21 -20.33 -26.38
CA ARG A 197 -16.33 -20.43 -27.33
C ARG A 197 -17.69 -20.51 -26.63
N VAL A 198 -17.85 -19.73 -25.56
CA VAL A 198 -19.13 -19.57 -24.88
C VAL A 198 -20.11 -18.92 -25.86
N ALA A 199 -21.31 -19.49 -25.97
CA ALA A 199 -22.39 -18.96 -26.75
C ALA A 199 -23.57 -18.66 -25.83
N ILE A 200 -23.87 -17.37 -25.64
CA ILE A 200 -25.00 -16.87 -24.85
C ILE A 200 -25.78 -15.89 -25.72
N SER A 201 -27.10 -16.04 -25.77
CA SER A 201 -27.96 -15.03 -26.38
C SER A 201 -27.91 -13.74 -25.56
N PRO A 202 -27.52 -12.60 -26.15
CA PRO A 202 -27.40 -11.34 -25.42
C PRO A 202 -28.73 -10.88 -24.83
N ASP A 203 -28.66 -10.12 -23.73
CA ASP A 203 -29.78 -9.44 -23.07
C ASP A 203 -30.93 -10.38 -22.67
N SER A 204 -30.59 -11.66 -22.45
CA SER A 204 -31.56 -12.71 -22.14
C SER A 204 -32.01 -12.62 -20.68
N HIS A 205 -33.28 -12.96 -20.45
CA HIS A 205 -33.87 -12.93 -19.12
C HIS A 205 -33.25 -13.98 -18.17
N ARG A 206 -32.84 -15.12 -18.72
CA ARG A 206 -32.27 -16.23 -17.95
C ARG A 206 -30.76 -16.22 -18.09
N VAL A 207 -30.07 -16.55 -17.00
CA VAL A 207 -28.63 -16.79 -17.00
C VAL A 207 -28.38 -18.27 -17.30
N PRO A 208 -27.86 -18.64 -18.48
CA PRO A 208 -27.75 -20.04 -18.88
C PRO A 208 -26.55 -20.75 -18.26
N TYR A 209 -25.53 -20.01 -17.81
CA TYR A 209 -24.30 -20.57 -17.27
C TYR A 209 -23.98 -20.04 -15.88
N HIS A 210 -23.41 -20.93 -15.05
CA HIS A 210 -22.84 -20.59 -13.75
C HIS A 210 -21.37 -20.99 -13.71
N LEU A 211 -20.50 -20.07 -13.29
CA LEU A 211 -19.07 -20.33 -13.15
C LEU A 211 -18.82 -21.16 -11.88
N SER A 212 -18.03 -22.22 -12.03
CA SER A 212 -17.56 -23.05 -10.92
C SER A 212 -16.05 -23.01 -10.88
N PHE A 213 -15.50 -22.49 -9.79
CA PHE A 213 -14.07 -22.47 -9.53
C PHE A 213 -13.65 -23.82 -8.96
N GLY A 214 -12.68 -24.48 -9.59
CA GLY A 214 -12.19 -25.77 -9.13
C GLY A 214 -11.55 -25.67 -7.74
N ALA A 215 -12.22 -26.16 -6.69
CA ALA A 215 -11.66 -26.29 -5.36
C ALA A 215 -10.53 -27.34 -5.36
N ARG A 216 -9.27 -26.91 -5.36
CA ARG A 216 -8.19 -27.67 -4.74
C ARG A 216 -8.05 -27.21 -3.28
N THR A 217 -9.06 -27.54 -2.48
CA THR A 217 -9.04 -27.73 -1.01
C THR A 217 -10.49 -27.82 -0.54
N ALA A 218 -10.92 -29.05 -0.27
CA ALA A 218 -12.22 -29.31 0.35
C ALA A 218 -12.15 -28.93 1.84
N THR A 219 -13.12 -28.15 2.31
CA THR A 219 -13.56 -28.18 3.70
C THR A 219 -15.08 -28.39 3.69
N PRO A 220 -15.64 -29.37 4.41
CA PRO A 220 -17.07 -29.62 4.37
C PRO A 220 -17.76 -28.71 5.37
N ALA A 221 -18.51 -27.73 4.89
CA ALA A 221 -19.52 -27.06 5.70
C ALA A 221 -20.84 -27.13 4.92
N GLY A 222 -21.60 -28.19 5.22
CA GLY A 222 -22.96 -28.35 4.74
C GLY A 222 -23.84 -27.24 5.29
N ARG A 223 -24.55 -26.55 4.38
CA ARG A 223 -25.87 -26.01 4.67
C ARG A 223 -26.71 -26.14 3.41
N GLN A 224 -27.52 -27.20 3.39
CA GLN A 224 -28.59 -27.37 2.42
C GLN A 224 -29.47 -26.11 2.47
N ARG A 225 -29.63 -25.44 1.33
CA ARG A 225 -30.55 -24.32 1.21
C ARG A 225 -31.91 -24.90 0.88
N SER A 226 -32.84 -24.72 1.81
CA SER A 226 -34.25 -25.08 1.71
C SER A 226 -34.86 -24.44 0.46
N VAL A 227 -35.40 -25.28 -0.41
CA VAL A 227 -36.23 -24.87 -1.54
C VAL A 227 -37.58 -24.45 -0.97
N LEU A 228 -37.83 -23.14 -0.87
CA LEU A 228 -39.19 -22.61 -0.72
C LEU A 228 -39.36 -21.46 -1.71
N GLY A 229 -40.13 -21.73 -2.76
CA GLY A 229 -40.51 -20.75 -3.80
C GLY A 229 -40.06 -21.10 -5.22
N GLY A 230 -40.20 -22.36 -5.66
CA GLY A 230 -39.92 -22.76 -7.04
C GLY A 230 -41.21 -22.85 -7.87
N CYS A 231 -41.30 -22.04 -8.93
CA CYS A 231 -42.22 -22.32 -10.05
C CYS A 231 -41.77 -23.61 -10.77
N PRO A 232 -42.70 -24.47 -11.25
CA PRO A 232 -42.33 -25.74 -11.86
C PRO A 232 -41.71 -25.51 -13.25
N GLY A 233 -40.51 -26.07 -13.48
CA GLY A 233 -39.84 -26.08 -14.80
C GLY A 233 -38.38 -25.64 -14.85
N VAL A 234 -37.67 -25.57 -13.71
CA VAL A 234 -36.27 -25.13 -13.66
C VAL A 234 -35.32 -26.28 -14.01
N SER A 235 -34.80 -26.29 -15.24
CA SER A 235 -33.57 -27.02 -15.55
C SER A 235 -32.39 -26.29 -14.92
N PRO A 236 -31.47 -26.98 -14.21
CA PRO A 236 -30.28 -26.34 -13.66
C PRO A 236 -29.41 -25.78 -14.80
N GLY A 237 -28.91 -24.55 -14.65
CA GLY A 237 -27.98 -23.93 -15.59
C GLY A 237 -26.71 -24.76 -15.79
N VAL A 238 -26.04 -24.58 -16.92
CA VAL A 238 -24.84 -25.36 -17.25
C VAL A 238 -23.65 -24.79 -16.47
N SER A 239 -22.96 -25.63 -15.69
CA SER A 239 -21.76 -25.21 -14.97
C SER A 239 -20.55 -25.16 -15.90
N LEU A 240 -19.89 -24.00 -15.99
CA LEU A 240 -18.61 -23.86 -16.68
C LEU A 240 -17.47 -23.87 -15.66
N ARG A 241 -16.41 -24.64 -15.93
CA ARG A 241 -15.22 -24.69 -15.07
C ARG A 241 -14.23 -23.62 -15.46
N VAL A 242 -13.70 -22.95 -14.44
CA VAL A 242 -12.67 -21.90 -14.54
C VAL A 242 -11.46 -22.30 -13.71
#